data_AF-A0A819ACM2-F1
#
_entry.id   AF-A0A819ACM2-F1
#
_cell.length_a   1.000
_cell.length_b   1.000
_cell.length_c   1.000
_cell.angle_alpha   90.00
_cell.angle_beta   90.00
_cell.angle_gamma   90.00
#
_symmetry.space_group_name_H-M   'P 1'
#
loop_
_entity.id
_entity.type
_entity.pdbx_description
1 polymer ?
#
loop_
_entity_poly.entity_id
_entity_poly.type
_entity_poly.pdbx_seq_one_letter_code
_entity_poly.pdbx_strand_id
1 'polypeptide(L)'
;MIHAACVFNITTREQSIYLNGLPDGINIPTSPLLVFMGNAIIGNNPTFVPLEGTNVFQGYIDKLTVSRRPKSAYEILEEATLAARFPFDNTTILVDFGPNAVSANASSYSILTNGHSLQAIGFNGSMSYFQTWGFTQFSINNQPFSISLQMVHSLLKSRMEQQYYLLLLRILFLCRHHPGLI
;
A
#
# COMPACT_ATOMS: atom_id res chain seq x y z
N MET A 1 11.71 8.87 -5.35
CA MET A 1 10.83 9.10 -4.19
C MET A 1 11.31 8.18 -3.07
N ILE A 2 11.42 8.66 -1.84
CA ILE A 2 11.84 7.86 -0.68
C ILE A 2 10.65 7.74 0.26
N HIS A 3 10.31 6.52 0.66
CA HIS A 3 9.40 6.28 1.78
C HIS A 3 10.24 6.19 3.06
N ALA A 4 10.01 7.10 4.01
CA ALA A 4 10.69 7.09 5.30
C ALA A 4 9.69 6.78 6.40
N ALA A 5 10.03 5.84 7.28
CA ALA A 5 9.23 5.53 8.46
C ALA A 5 10.10 5.47 9.71
N CYS A 6 9.60 6.04 10.80
CA CYS A 6 10.20 5.95 12.13
C CYS A 6 9.23 5.21 13.05
N VAL A 7 9.73 4.20 13.74
CA VAL A 7 8.94 3.40 14.68
C VAL A 7 9.55 3.52 16.06
N PHE A 8 8.70 3.75 17.06
CA PHE A 8 9.07 3.60 18.46
C PHE A 8 8.22 2.50 19.09
N ASN A 9 8.87 1.51 19.67
CA ASN A 9 8.22 0.43 20.41
C ASN A 9 8.45 0.65 21.92
N ILE A 10 7.40 1.02 22.64
CA ILE A 10 7.49 1.33 24.08
C ILE A 10 7.86 0.09 24.93
N THR A 11 7.49 -1.11 24.48
CA THR A 11 7.75 -2.36 25.22
C THR A 11 9.24 -2.71 25.19
N THR A 12 9.88 -2.59 24.02
CA THR A 12 11.32 -2.88 23.85
C THR A 12 12.20 -1.64 24.04
N ARG A 13 11.60 -0.44 24.11
CA ARG A 13 12.25 0.86 24.02
C ARG A 13 13.08 1.04 22.74
N GLU A 14 12.74 0.32 21.68
CA GLU A 14 13.45 0.41 20.41
C GLU A 14 12.92 1.58 19.57
N GLN A 15 13.84 2.33 18.97
CA GLN A 15 13.61 3.31 17.91
C GLN A 15 14.23 2.78 16.62
N SER A 16 13.45 2.72 15.55
CA SER A 16 13.90 2.12 14.30
C SER A 16 13.52 3.03 13.13
N ILE A 17 14.45 3.21 12.18
CA ILE A 17 14.26 3.98 10.95
C ILE A 17 14.23 2.99 9.79
N TYR A 18 13.32 3.21 8.86
CA TYR A 18 13.18 2.44 7.63
C TYR A 18 13.20 3.37 6.43
N LEU A 19 13.97 2.99 5.40
CA LEU A 19 14.01 3.65 4.11
C LEU A 19 13.51 2.68 3.04
N ASN A 20 12.51 3.12 2.28
CA ASN A 20 11.82 2.31 1.26
C ASN A 20 11.32 0.96 1.79
N GLY A 21 10.92 0.92 3.06
CA GLY A 21 10.44 -0.29 3.72
C GLY A 21 11.53 -1.18 4.34
N LEU A 22 12.81 -0.89 4.11
CA LEU A 22 13.93 -1.66 4.63
C LEU A 22 14.49 -1.02 5.90
N PRO A 23 14.90 -1.82 6.92
CA PRO A 23 15.56 -1.28 8.10
C PRO A 23 16.85 -0.55 7.73
N ASP A 24 16.99 0.68 8.21
CA ASP A 24 18.18 1.52 8.00
C ASP A 24 18.99 1.68 9.29
N GLY A 25 18.32 1.85 10.43
CA GLY A 25 18.98 1.99 11.73
C GLY A 25 18.07 1.66 12.90
N ILE A 26 18.67 1.19 14.00
CA ILE A 26 18.01 0.86 15.25
C ILE A 26 18.78 1.48 16.41
N ASN A 27 18.06 2.03 17.38
CA ASN A 27 18.59 2.57 18.63
C ASN A 27 17.72 2.14 19.81
N ILE A 28 18.33 1.92 20.97
CA ILE A 28 17.61 1.66 22.23
C ILE A 28 18.00 2.78 23.19
N PRO A 29 17.21 3.86 23.30
CA PRO A 29 17.57 4.99 24.13
C PRO A 29 17.58 4.60 25.60
N THR A 30 18.55 5.15 26.33
CA THR A 30 18.62 5.00 27.79
C THR A 30 17.55 5.81 28.52
N SER A 31 17.02 6.86 27.89
CA SER A 31 15.96 7.74 28.41
C SER A 31 14.63 7.50 27.70
N PRO A 32 13.48 7.64 28.39
CA PRO A 32 12.17 7.51 27.75
C PRO A 32 11.97 8.55 26.64
N LEU A 33 11.24 8.19 25.59
CA LEU A 33 10.90 9.09 24.49
C LEU A 33 10.20 10.34 25.06
N LEU A 34 10.79 11.52 24.82
CA LEU A 34 10.20 12.80 25.19
C LEU A 34 9.02 13.09 24.26
N VAL A 35 7.83 12.67 24.66
CA VAL A 35 6.59 13.08 24.01
C VAL A 35 6.27 14.48 24.50
N PHE A 36 6.31 15.48 23.61
CA PHE A 36 5.91 16.84 23.97
C PHE A 36 4.40 16.99 23.79
N MET A 37 3.76 17.72 24.71
CA MET A 37 2.40 18.21 24.49
C MET A 37 2.48 19.46 23.63
N GLY A 38 1.89 19.43 22.44
CA GLY A 38 1.87 20.58 21.53
C GLY A 38 1.76 20.19 20.07
N ASN A 39 1.97 21.17 19.20
CA ASN A 39 1.90 20.99 17.76
C ASN A 39 3.12 20.24 17.25
N ALA A 40 2.91 19.19 16.45
CA ALA A 40 3.97 18.58 15.66
C ALA A 40 4.34 19.53 14.50
N ILE A 41 5.62 19.88 14.40
CA ILE A 41 6.14 20.76 13.36
C ILE A 41 6.87 19.90 12.34
N ILE A 42 6.57 20.10 11.05
CA ILE A 42 7.17 19.39 9.93
C ILE A 42 7.95 20.38 9.08
N GLY A 43 9.18 20.02 8.74
CA GLY A 43 10.03 20.79 7.85
C GLY A 43 10.75 21.97 8.48
N ASN A 44 10.72 22.12 9.82
CA ASN A 44 11.51 23.11 10.54
C ASN A 44 11.87 22.58 11.94
N ASN A 45 13.01 23.03 12.50
CA ASN A 45 13.37 22.78 13.90
C ASN A 45 12.97 23.99 14.78
N PRO A 46 12.00 23.84 15.70
CA PRO A 46 11.49 24.96 16.50
C PRO A 46 12.44 25.47 17.59
N THR A 47 13.56 24.78 17.85
CA THR A 47 14.39 25.03 19.05
C THR A 47 15.59 25.94 18.85
N PHE A 48 15.87 26.42 17.63
CA PHE A 48 16.99 27.33 17.38
C PHE A 48 16.51 28.73 17.01
N VAL A 49 17.00 29.72 17.77
CA VAL A 49 17.05 31.15 17.37
C VAL A 49 17.47 31.22 15.90
N PRO A 50 16.81 32.03 15.05
CA PRO A 50 17.07 32.04 13.62
C PRO A 50 18.52 32.48 13.37
N LEU A 51 19.42 31.51 13.21
CA LEU A 51 20.69 31.71 12.56
C LEU A 51 20.36 31.84 11.07
N GLU A 52 20.66 33.00 10.49
CA GLU A 52 20.50 33.23 9.05
C GLU A 52 21.18 32.07 8.28
N GLY A 53 20.37 31.23 7.62
CA GLY A 53 20.86 29.98 7.01
C GLY A 53 19.98 28.74 7.26
N THR A 54 18.68 28.87 7.03
CA THR A 54 17.70 27.84 6.61
C THR A 54 17.93 26.36 7.03
N ASN A 55 17.62 26.00 8.28
CA ASN A 55 17.36 24.60 8.69
C ASN A 55 15.91 24.19 8.37
N VAL A 56 15.45 24.49 7.15
CA VAL A 56 14.08 24.22 6.70
C VAL A 56 14.14 23.14 5.64
N PHE A 57 13.28 22.14 5.74
CA PHE A 57 13.17 21.10 4.71
C PHE A 57 12.76 21.75 3.38
N GLN A 58 13.56 21.50 2.34
CA GLN A 58 13.28 21.91 0.97
C GLN A 58 12.98 20.66 0.15
N GLY A 59 11.71 20.45 -0.16
CA GLY A 59 11.25 19.29 -0.93
C GLY A 59 9.74 19.10 -0.83
N TYR A 60 9.26 18.00 -1.40
CA TYR A 60 7.85 17.62 -1.35
C TYR A 60 7.65 16.47 -0.36
N ILE A 61 6.61 16.59 0.47
CA ILE A 61 6.07 15.50 1.29
C ILE A 61 4.71 15.17 0.70
N ASP A 62 4.56 13.92 0.25
CA ASP A 62 3.33 13.47 -0.42
C ASP A 62 2.30 12.97 0.62
N LYS A 63 2.71 12.00 1.45
CA LYS A 63 1.83 11.37 2.46
C LYS A 63 2.46 11.36 3.85
N LEU A 64 1.70 11.85 4.83
CA LEU A 64 2.01 11.73 6.25
C LEU A 64 0.96 10.86 6.94
N THR A 65 1.39 9.92 7.77
CA THR A 65 0.48 9.08 8.57
C THR A 65 1.09 8.83 9.95
N VAL A 66 0.25 8.85 10.99
CA VAL A 66 0.65 8.57 12.37
C VAL A 66 -0.15 7.39 12.90
N SER A 67 0.54 6.39 13.44
CA SER A 67 -0.05 5.18 14.04
C SER A 67 0.11 5.20 15.56
N ARG A 68 -0.88 4.67 16.28
CA ARG A 68 -0.84 4.50 17.75
C ARG A 68 -0.20 3.18 18.20
N ARG A 69 0.30 2.38 17.27
CA ARG A 69 1.05 1.15 17.54
C ARG A 69 2.34 1.10 16.73
N PRO A 70 3.38 0.42 17.23
CA PRO A 70 4.54 0.12 16.41
C PRO A 70 4.11 -0.74 15.21
N LYS A 71 4.55 -0.36 14.02
CA LYS A 71 4.40 -1.16 12.81
C LYS A 71 5.60 -2.10 12.69
N SER A 72 5.34 -3.31 12.21
CA SER A 72 6.39 -4.27 11.85
C SER A 72 7.09 -3.86 10.56
N ALA A 73 8.30 -4.39 10.33
CA ALA A 73 9.03 -4.18 9.08
C ALA A 73 8.20 -4.59 7.85
N TYR A 74 7.41 -5.65 7.96
CA TYR A 74 6.52 -6.11 6.88
C TYR A 74 5.45 -5.07 6.54
N GLU A 75 4.77 -4.51 7.54
CA GLU A 75 3.73 -3.50 7.31
C GLU A 75 4.30 -2.22 6.70
N ILE A 76 5.51 -1.84 7.10
CA ILE A 76 6.20 -0.66 6.55
C ILE A 76 6.65 -0.92 5.12
N LEU A 77 7.14 -2.12 4.82
CA LEU A 77 7.48 -2.53 3.46
C LEU A 77 6.24 -2.59 2.56
N GLU A 78 5.13 -3.12 3.07
CA GLU A 78 3.86 -3.10 2.37
C GLU A 78 3.45 -1.66 2.07
N GLU A 79 3.46 -0.74 3.05
CA GLU A 79 3.13 0.67 2.79
C GLU A 79 4.09 1.37 1.82
N ALA A 80 5.38 1.04 1.84
CA ALA A 80 6.38 1.55 0.90
C ALA A 80 6.17 1.08 -0.54
N THR A 81 5.55 -0.09 -0.73
CA THR A 81 5.43 -0.75 -2.04
C THR A 81 3.99 -0.84 -2.56
N LEU A 82 3.00 -0.54 -1.71
CA LEU A 82 1.59 -0.64 -2.03
C LEU A 82 1.20 0.44 -3.05
N ALA A 83 0.87 0.00 -4.26
CA ALA A 83 0.39 0.91 -5.31
C ALA A 83 -1.11 1.19 -5.21
N ALA A 84 -1.91 0.17 -4.88
CA ALA A 84 -3.35 0.28 -4.67
C ALA A 84 -3.86 -0.87 -3.79
N ARG A 85 -4.97 -0.65 -3.10
CA ARG A 85 -5.65 -1.65 -2.27
C ARG A 85 -7.16 -1.53 -2.45
N PHE A 86 -7.77 -2.59 -2.96
CA PHE A 86 -9.23 -2.71 -3.08
C PHE A 86 -9.72 -3.78 -2.10
N PRO A 87 -10.21 -3.38 -0.91
CA PRO A 87 -10.78 -4.32 0.02
C PRO A 87 -12.19 -4.72 -0.48
N PHE A 88 -12.42 -6.01 -0.69
CA PHE A 88 -13.73 -6.53 -1.09
C PHE A 88 -14.63 -6.86 0.11
N ASP A 89 -14.38 -6.20 1.25
CA ASP A 89 -15.06 -6.39 2.53
C ASP A 89 -16.16 -5.34 2.81
N ASN A 90 -16.32 -4.36 1.92
CA ASN A 90 -17.25 -3.23 2.07
C ASN A 90 -18.00 -2.87 0.77
N THR A 91 -18.96 -1.94 0.86
CA THR A 91 -19.76 -1.47 -0.29
C THR A 91 -18.99 -0.56 -1.27
N THR A 92 -17.74 -0.21 -0.95
CA THR A 92 -16.86 0.68 -1.73
C THR A 92 -15.76 -0.09 -2.46
N ILE A 93 -16.10 -1.22 -3.07
CA ILE A 93 -15.14 -2.13 -3.74
C ILE A 93 -14.34 -1.53 -4.91
N LEU A 94 -14.78 -0.39 -5.45
CA LEU A 94 -14.12 0.33 -6.56
C LEU A 94 -13.28 1.52 -6.06
N VAL A 95 -13.24 1.74 -4.74
CA VAL A 95 -12.44 2.80 -4.12
C VAL A 95 -11.09 2.21 -3.75
N ASP A 96 -10.02 2.87 -4.17
CA ASP A 96 -8.66 2.55 -3.75
C ASP A 96 -8.42 3.08 -2.33
N PHE A 97 -8.11 2.16 -1.40
CA PHE A 97 -7.68 2.46 -0.04
C PHE A 97 -6.14 2.53 0.08
N GLY A 98 -5.43 2.38 -1.04
CA GLY A 98 -4.01 2.60 -1.17
C GLY A 98 -3.62 4.08 -1.24
N PRO A 99 -2.33 4.38 -1.39
CA PRO A 99 -1.82 5.75 -1.35
C PRO A 99 -2.08 6.56 -2.63
N ASN A 100 -2.35 5.91 -3.77
CA ASN A 100 -2.38 6.59 -5.07
C ASN A 100 -3.78 6.97 -5.57
N ALA A 101 -4.83 6.61 -4.81
CA ALA A 101 -6.23 6.90 -5.15
C ALA A 101 -6.59 6.52 -6.60
N VAL A 102 -6.10 5.35 -7.04
CA VAL A 102 -6.31 4.93 -8.43
C VAL A 102 -7.78 4.63 -8.71
N SER A 103 -8.22 4.93 -9.92
CA SER A 103 -9.58 4.65 -10.34
C SER A 103 -9.76 3.18 -10.70
N ALA A 104 -10.94 2.64 -10.40
CA ALA A 104 -11.35 1.29 -10.81
C ALA A 104 -12.74 1.30 -11.45
N ASN A 105 -12.96 0.34 -12.33
CA ASN A 105 -14.25 0.06 -12.96
C ASN A 105 -14.48 -1.45 -12.99
N ALA A 106 -15.73 -1.89 -12.97
CA ALA A 106 -16.09 -3.30 -13.03
C ALA A 106 -17.38 -3.52 -13.81
N SER A 107 -17.50 -4.70 -14.42
CA SER A 107 -18.70 -5.13 -15.15
C SER A 107 -19.15 -6.49 -14.68
N SER A 108 -20.47 -6.68 -14.63
CA SER A 108 -21.10 -7.97 -14.37
C SER A 108 -20.53 -8.65 -13.12
N TYR A 109 -20.61 -7.92 -12.00
CA TYR A 109 -20.12 -8.34 -10.69
C TYR A 109 -21.23 -8.27 -9.64
N SER A 110 -21.02 -8.98 -8.53
CA SER A 110 -21.89 -9.00 -7.37
C SER A 110 -21.05 -9.02 -6.09
N ILE A 111 -21.56 -8.45 -5.01
CA ILE A 111 -20.95 -8.58 -3.69
C ILE A 111 -21.53 -9.84 -3.02
N LEU A 112 -20.66 -10.80 -2.74
CA LEU A 112 -21.01 -12.06 -2.11
C LEU A 112 -20.78 -11.94 -0.61
N THR A 113 -21.76 -12.28 0.22
CA THR A 113 -21.66 -12.14 1.69
C THR A 113 -20.90 -13.27 2.41
N ASN A 114 -20.28 -14.18 1.65
CA ASN A 114 -19.68 -15.42 2.16
C ASN A 114 -18.14 -15.43 2.02
N GLY A 115 -17.51 -14.25 1.95
CA GLY A 115 -16.06 -14.08 1.83
C GLY A 115 -15.28 -14.16 3.16
N HIS A 116 -13.95 -14.13 3.07
CA HIS A 116 -12.98 -14.20 4.19
C HIS A 116 -13.10 -13.01 5.18
N SER A 117 -13.92 -12.02 4.85
CA SER A 117 -14.26 -10.90 5.72
C SER A 117 -15.72 -10.46 5.54
N LEU A 118 -16.63 -11.43 5.47
CA LEU A 118 -18.09 -11.27 5.26
C LEU A 118 -18.50 -10.67 3.91
N GLN A 119 -17.56 -10.25 3.05
CA GLN A 119 -17.85 -9.86 1.67
C GLN A 119 -16.74 -10.32 0.71
N ALA A 120 -17.07 -10.52 -0.56
CA ALA A 120 -16.17 -10.81 -1.67
C ALA A 120 -16.77 -10.29 -2.98
N ILE A 121 -15.94 -10.05 -4.01
CA ILE A 121 -16.43 -9.76 -5.36
C ILE A 121 -16.62 -11.07 -6.14
N GLY A 122 -17.80 -11.25 -6.71
CA GLY A 122 -18.15 -12.40 -7.56
C GLY A 122 -18.48 -11.96 -8.98
N PHE A 123 -17.91 -12.62 -9.97
CA PHE A 123 -18.14 -12.37 -11.39
C PHE A 123 -19.17 -13.36 -11.96
N ASN A 124 -20.28 -12.86 -12.50
CA ASN A 124 -21.46 -13.69 -12.84
C ASN A 124 -21.98 -13.53 -14.27
N GLY A 125 -21.24 -12.87 -15.17
CA GLY A 125 -21.62 -12.65 -16.57
C GLY A 125 -20.59 -13.19 -17.57
N SER A 126 -20.98 -13.18 -18.84
CA SER A 126 -20.13 -13.63 -19.97
C SER A 126 -18.95 -12.70 -20.24
N MET A 127 -19.09 -11.41 -19.88
CA MET A 127 -18.04 -10.38 -19.92
C MET A 127 -17.93 -9.71 -18.55
N SER A 128 -17.42 -10.46 -17.57
CA SER A 128 -17.14 -9.96 -16.23
C SER A 128 -15.67 -9.55 -16.08
N TYR A 129 -15.45 -8.38 -15.47
CA TYR A 129 -14.11 -7.88 -15.18
C TYR A 129 -14.10 -6.92 -14.00
N PHE A 130 -12.92 -6.81 -13.40
CA PHE A 130 -12.51 -5.68 -12.57
C PHE A 130 -11.27 -5.10 -13.24
N GLN A 131 -11.25 -3.78 -13.45
CA GLN A 131 -10.15 -3.08 -14.09
C GLN A 131 -9.77 -1.87 -13.25
N THR A 132 -8.49 -1.56 -13.24
CA THR A 132 -7.94 -0.37 -12.59
C THR A 132 -6.73 0.09 -13.41
N TRP A 133 -6.47 1.40 -13.41
CA TRP A 133 -5.44 2.03 -14.24
C TRP A 133 -4.71 3.12 -13.45
N GLY A 134 -3.66 3.67 -14.03
CA GLY A 134 -2.84 4.72 -13.39
C GLY A 134 -1.60 4.19 -12.65
N PHE A 135 -1.31 2.89 -12.75
CA PHE A 135 -0.08 2.30 -12.25
C PHE A 135 1.11 2.64 -13.17
N THR A 136 1.75 3.78 -12.91
CA THR A 136 2.95 4.20 -13.66
C THR A 136 4.11 3.21 -13.53
N GLN A 137 4.18 2.43 -12.44
CA GLN A 137 5.18 1.38 -12.27
C GLN A 137 5.08 0.26 -13.32
N PHE A 138 3.88 -0.05 -13.84
CA PHE A 138 3.73 -1.02 -14.94
C PHE A 138 4.17 -0.46 -16.30
N SER A 139 4.35 0.87 -16.41
CA SER A 139 4.77 1.54 -17.64
C SER A 139 6.29 1.63 -17.81
N ILE A 140 7.08 1.22 -16.81
CA ILE A 140 8.54 1.28 -16.87
C ILE A 140 9.07 -0.07 -17.32
N ASN A 141 9.71 -0.09 -18.50
CA ASN A 141 10.30 -1.30 -19.05
C ASN A 141 11.32 -1.91 -18.08
N ASN A 142 11.24 -3.23 -17.91
CA ASN A 142 12.19 -4.04 -17.13
C ASN A 142 12.28 -3.67 -15.63
N GLN A 143 11.20 -3.17 -15.02
CA GLN A 143 11.10 -2.97 -13.57
C GLN A 143 10.40 -4.15 -12.88
N PRO A 144 10.84 -4.53 -11.67
CA PRO A 144 10.14 -5.54 -10.88
C PRO A 144 8.79 -5.00 -10.40
N PHE A 145 7.77 -5.86 -10.41
CA PHE A 145 6.47 -5.58 -9.81
C PHE A 145 5.93 -6.85 -9.13
N SER A 146 5.01 -6.67 -8.20
CA SER A 146 4.28 -7.77 -7.56
C SER A 146 2.79 -7.48 -7.56
N ILE A 147 1.99 -8.51 -7.86
CA ILE A 147 0.53 -8.49 -7.69
C ILE A 147 0.21 -9.58 -6.68
N SER A 148 -0.45 -9.21 -5.59
CA SER A 148 -0.95 -10.15 -4.59
C SER A 148 -2.48 -10.18 -4.66
N LEU A 149 -3.05 -11.38 -4.68
CA LEU A 149 -4.50 -11.60 -4.75
C LEU A 149 -4.85 -12.63 -3.68
N GLN A 150 -5.68 -12.24 -2.72
CA GLN A 150 -6.23 -13.18 -1.75
C GLN A 150 -7.58 -13.67 -2.26
N MET A 151 -7.66 -14.97 -2.57
CA MET A 151 -8.86 -15.60 -3.12
C MET A 151 -9.51 -16.49 -2.06
N VAL A 152 -10.84 -16.40 -1.93
CA VAL A 152 -11.62 -17.17 -0.96
C VAL A 152 -12.32 -18.30 -1.68
N HIS A 153 -12.07 -19.53 -1.24
CA HIS A 153 -12.64 -20.73 -1.85
C HIS A 153 -13.94 -21.13 -1.15
N SER A 154 -15.10 -20.80 -1.73
CA SER A 154 -16.38 -21.36 -1.29
C SER A 154 -16.85 -22.47 -2.25
N LEU A 155 -16.45 -23.71 -1.96
CA LEU A 155 -17.01 -25.00 -2.40
C LEU A 155 -16.78 -25.49 -3.87
N LEU A 156 -15.77 -26.37 -4.03
CA LEU A 156 -15.72 -27.63 -4.83
C LEU A 156 -15.34 -27.68 -6.35
N LYS A 157 -14.34 -28.55 -6.61
CA LYS A 157 -14.05 -29.49 -7.74
C LYS A 157 -13.00 -29.15 -8.82
N SER A 158 -12.22 -30.19 -9.14
CA SER A 158 -10.91 -30.30 -9.83
C SER A 158 -10.74 -29.70 -11.23
N ARG A 159 -11.76 -29.08 -11.84
CA ARG A 159 -11.63 -28.41 -13.16
C ARG A 159 -11.12 -26.96 -13.08
N MET A 160 -10.99 -26.41 -11.87
CA MET A 160 -10.76 -24.98 -11.65
C MET A 160 -9.29 -24.57 -11.51
N GLU A 161 -8.34 -25.48 -11.25
CA GLU A 161 -6.91 -25.11 -11.23
C GLU A 161 -6.46 -24.51 -12.57
N GLN A 162 -6.96 -25.02 -13.69
CA GLN A 162 -6.75 -24.43 -15.01
C GLN A 162 -7.37 -23.03 -15.14
N GLN A 163 -8.53 -22.77 -14.51
CA GLN A 163 -9.17 -21.44 -14.55
C GLN A 163 -8.42 -20.41 -13.69
N TYR A 164 -7.87 -20.80 -12.54
CA TYR A 164 -7.01 -19.92 -11.74
C TYR A 164 -5.73 -19.56 -12.49
N TYR A 165 -5.07 -20.56 -13.11
CA TYR A 165 -3.92 -20.30 -13.97
C TYR A 165 -4.27 -19.41 -15.16
N LEU A 166 -5.43 -19.61 -15.80
CA LEU A 166 -5.91 -18.76 -16.90
C LEU A 166 -6.25 -17.33 -16.43
N LEU A 167 -6.80 -17.15 -15.22
CA LEU A 167 -7.07 -15.83 -14.64
C LEU A 167 -5.77 -15.09 -14.33
N LEU A 168 -4.82 -15.76 -13.65
CA LEU A 168 -3.48 -15.22 -13.39
C LEU A 168 -2.73 -14.93 -14.69
N LEU A 169 -2.79 -15.82 -15.69
CA LEU A 169 -2.22 -15.57 -17.01
C LEU A 169 -2.84 -14.33 -17.65
N ARG A 170 -4.17 -14.19 -17.62
CA ARG A 170 -4.87 -13.05 -18.23
C ARG A 170 -4.50 -11.73 -17.55
N ILE A 171 -4.37 -11.70 -16.23
CA ILE A 171 -3.89 -10.52 -15.47
C ILE A 171 -2.45 -10.17 -15.88
N LEU A 172 -1.56 -11.17 -15.99
CA LEU A 172 -0.18 -10.99 -16.44
C LEU A 172 -0.09 -10.52 -17.91
N PHE A 173 -0.92 -11.05 -18.81
CA PHE A 173 -0.96 -10.66 -20.22
C PHE A 173 -1.51 -9.23 -20.40
N LEU A 174 -2.53 -8.82 -19.64
CA LEU A 174 -3.05 -7.45 -19.65
C LEU A 174 -2.02 -6.44 -19.13
N CYS A 175 -1.21 -6.80 -18.12
CA CYS A 175 -0.11 -5.95 -17.65
C CYS A 175 1.04 -5.85 -18.68
N ARG A 176 1.24 -6.87 -19.53
CA ARG A 176 2.21 -6.82 -20.64
C ARG A 176 1.68 -6.10 -21.88
N HIS A 177 0.36 -5.98 -22.04
CA HIS A 177 -0.26 -5.45 -23.24
C HIS A 177 -0.87 -4.07 -22.99
N HIS A 178 0.01 -3.10 -22.73
CA HIS A 178 -0.26 -1.70 -23.08
C HIS A 178 0.64 -1.26 -24.25
N PRO A 179 0.41 -1.76 -25.47
CA PRO A 179 1.02 -1.19 -26.66
C PRO A 179 0.21 0.04 -27.05
N GLY A 180 0.69 1.24 -26.71
CA GLY A 180 0.17 2.46 -27.30
C GLY A 180 -0.12 3.58 -26.31
N LEU A 181 0.93 4.28 -25.91
CA LEU A 181 0.92 5.73 -25.78
C LEU A 181 2.19 6.24 -26.47
N ILE A 182 2.05 6.52 -27.77
CA ILE A 182 2.79 7.59 -28.46
C ILE A 182 1.99 8.87 -28.22
#